data_AF-A0A5K1JW91-F1
#
_entry.id   AF-A0A5K1JW91-F1
#
_cell.length_a   1.000
_cell.length_b   1.000
_cell.length_c   1.000
_cell.angle_alpha   90.00
_cell.angle_beta   90.00
_cell.angle_gamma   90.00
#
_symmetry.space_group_name_H-M   'P 1'
#
loop_
_entity.id
_entity.type
_entity.pdbx_description
1 polymer ?
#
loop_
_entity_poly.entity_id
_entity_poly.type
_entity_poly.pdbx_seq_one_letter_code
_entity_poly.pdbx_strand_id
1 'polypeptide(L)'
;MGGDYNLHSRQWDTLFPTTSSQSNLAKVDALHGALGHNLISPPDVVTHMPDNINLRGSVIDLVWADADLTTSINIRGQARGLSDHAILDVKLQTPPWSLLGTPSITKGSDDEINLLAELAQSLSDILPSEEYPPSDLFGLYPIPYDPTTTLETATRLYQAYQDAWTSHAQPK
;
A
#
# COMPACT_ATOMS: atom_id res chain seq x y z
N MET A 1 -9.08 2.95 -1.23
CA MET A 1 -9.20 3.72 -2.50
C MET A 1 -10.61 4.23 -2.65
N GLY A 2 -10.82 5.45 -3.14
CA GLY A 2 -12.16 5.96 -3.43
C GLY A 2 -12.14 7.08 -4.45
N GLY A 3 -13.28 7.27 -5.14
CA GLY A 3 -13.45 8.28 -6.18
C GLY A 3 -14.69 8.01 -7.03
N ASP A 4 -14.84 8.80 -8.09
CA ASP A 4 -15.88 8.60 -9.11
C ASP A 4 -15.48 7.49 -10.08
N TYR A 5 -16.22 6.38 -10.06
CA TYR A 5 -15.99 5.28 -10.98
C TYR A 5 -16.79 5.47 -12.28
N ASN A 6 -17.85 6.28 -12.24
CA ASN A 6 -18.79 6.48 -13.33
C ASN A 6 -19.34 5.15 -13.90
N LEU A 7 -19.55 4.18 -13.01
CA LEU A 7 -20.07 2.85 -13.33
C LEU A 7 -21.40 2.60 -12.61
N HIS A 8 -22.37 2.10 -13.38
CA HIS A 8 -23.69 1.74 -12.89
C HIS A 8 -23.80 0.21 -12.80
N SER A 9 -23.96 -0.29 -11.58
CA SER A 9 -24.15 -1.72 -11.29
C SER A 9 -25.15 -1.90 -10.17
N ARG A 10 -25.99 -2.94 -10.30
CA ARG A 10 -26.89 -3.39 -9.24
C ARG A 10 -26.17 -3.93 -7.99
N GLN A 11 -24.86 -4.11 -8.04
CA GLN A 11 -24.06 -4.51 -6.89
C GLN A 11 -24.00 -3.41 -5.81
N TRP A 12 -24.07 -2.13 -6.20
CA TRP A 12 -24.02 -0.98 -5.29
C TRP A 12 -25.20 -0.01 -5.44
N ASP A 13 -25.95 -0.11 -6.54
CA ASP A 13 -27.20 0.63 -6.77
C ASP A 13 -28.30 -0.33 -7.24
N THR A 14 -28.99 -0.96 -6.29
CA THR A 14 -29.99 -2.00 -6.57
C THR A 14 -31.18 -1.47 -7.36
N LEU A 15 -31.43 -0.16 -7.28
CA LEU A 15 -32.56 0.50 -7.89
C LEU A 15 -32.24 1.17 -9.23
N PHE A 16 -30.95 1.40 -9.55
CA PHE A 16 -30.52 1.91 -10.86
C PHE A 16 -30.18 0.72 -11.80
N PRO A 17 -30.61 0.76 -13.07
CA PRO A 17 -30.27 -0.32 -14.01
C PRO A 17 -28.76 -0.43 -14.22
N THR A 18 -28.23 -1.64 -14.34
CA THR A 18 -26.86 -1.84 -14.82
C THR A 18 -26.77 -1.36 -16.27
N THR A 19 -26.11 -0.22 -16.50
CA THR A 19 -25.89 0.35 -17.84
C THR A 19 -24.42 0.26 -18.29
N SER A 20 -23.50 0.07 -17.34
CA SER A 20 -22.08 -0.12 -17.65
C SER A 20 -21.81 -1.51 -18.22
N SER A 21 -20.80 -1.63 -19.10
CA SER A 21 -20.45 -2.91 -19.70
C SER A 21 -19.95 -3.91 -18.66
N GLN A 22 -20.28 -5.18 -18.86
CA GLN A 22 -19.79 -6.27 -18.01
C GLN A 22 -18.26 -6.30 -17.94
N SER A 23 -17.56 -5.92 -19.02
CA SER A 23 -16.10 -5.83 -19.05
C SER A 23 -15.54 -4.73 -18.14
N ASN A 24 -16.22 -3.59 -18.00
CA ASN A 24 -15.77 -2.52 -17.11
C ASN A 24 -16.04 -2.87 -15.65
N LEU A 25 -17.19 -3.50 -15.36
CA LEU A 25 -17.51 -3.99 -14.02
C LEU A 25 -16.50 -5.06 -13.57
N ALA A 26 -16.21 -6.02 -14.44
CA ALA A 26 -15.23 -7.07 -14.16
C ALA A 26 -13.81 -6.52 -13.93
N LYS A 27 -13.42 -5.41 -14.57
CA LYS A 27 -12.11 -4.76 -14.31
C LYS A 27 -12.05 -4.18 -12.90
N VAL A 28 -13.14 -3.57 -12.42
CA VAL A 28 -13.20 -3.02 -11.07
C VAL A 28 -13.17 -4.13 -10.04
N ASP A 29 -13.96 -5.18 -10.23
CA ASP A 29 -13.95 -6.36 -9.35
C ASP A 29 -12.57 -7.04 -9.34
N ALA A 30 -11.94 -7.20 -10.50
CA ALA A 30 -10.61 -7.80 -10.60
C ALA A 30 -9.53 -6.94 -9.93
N LEU A 31 -9.57 -5.61 -10.11
CA LEU A 31 -8.64 -4.69 -9.49
C LEU A 31 -8.75 -4.74 -7.96
N HIS A 32 -9.97 -4.62 -7.42
CA HIS A 32 -10.19 -4.60 -5.98
C HIS A 32 -10.00 -5.98 -5.35
N GLY A 33 -10.39 -7.04 -6.03
CA GLY A 33 -10.11 -8.42 -5.61
C GLY A 33 -8.62 -8.72 -5.54
N ALA A 34 -7.84 -8.28 -6.53
CA ALA A 34 -6.38 -8.47 -6.53
C ALA A 34 -5.67 -7.69 -5.40
N LEU A 35 -6.24 -6.57 -4.96
CA LEU A 35 -5.73 -5.76 -3.86
C LEU A 35 -6.27 -6.20 -2.49
N GLY A 36 -7.17 -7.19 -2.43
CA GLY A 36 -7.79 -7.60 -1.16
C GLY A 36 -8.73 -6.55 -0.55
N HIS A 37 -9.30 -5.66 -1.38
CA HIS A 37 -10.21 -4.63 -0.92
C HIS A 37 -11.66 -5.12 -0.89
N ASN A 38 -12.40 -4.72 0.13
CA ASN A 38 -13.86 -4.82 0.19
C ASN A 38 -14.51 -3.49 -0.16
N LEU A 39 -15.68 -3.54 -0.82
CA LEU A 39 -16.51 -2.36 -1.02
C LEU A 39 -17.08 -1.94 0.34
N ILE A 40 -16.76 -0.74 0.79
CA ILE A 40 -17.28 -0.19 2.05
C ILE A 40 -18.40 0.84 1.83
N SER A 41 -18.60 1.30 0.59
CA SER A 41 -19.71 2.19 0.27
C SER A 41 -21.04 1.48 0.53
N PRO A 42 -21.99 2.12 1.24
CA PRO A 42 -23.28 1.51 1.51
C PRO A 42 -24.09 1.42 0.21
N PRO A 43 -24.80 0.29 -0.01
CA PRO A 43 -25.64 0.15 -1.19
C PRO A 43 -26.78 1.16 -1.16
N ASP A 44 -27.21 1.60 -2.34
CA ASP A 44 -28.37 2.48 -2.58
C ASP A 44 -28.28 3.89 -1.98
N VAL A 45 -27.14 4.27 -1.40
CA VAL A 45 -26.92 5.63 -0.90
C VAL A 45 -26.34 6.49 -2.01
N VAL A 46 -27.20 7.35 -2.58
CA VAL A 46 -26.87 8.21 -3.72
C VAL A 46 -25.63 9.06 -3.46
N THR A 47 -24.66 8.98 -4.36
CA THR A 47 -23.43 9.78 -4.36
C THR A 47 -23.40 10.83 -5.45
N HIS A 48 -24.11 10.63 -6.56
CA HIS A 48 -24.27 11.62 -7.62
C HIS A 48 -25.74 12.03 -7.77
N MET A 49 -25.98 13.34 -7.71
CA MET A 49 -27.27 14.03 -7.72
C MET A 49 -27.25 15.05 -8.87
N PRO A 50 -27.68 14.63 -10.08
CA PRO A 50 -27.57 15.47 -11.26
C PRO A 50 -28.37 16.78 -11.11
N ASP A 51 -27.82 17.87 -11.64
CA ASP A 51 -28.47 19.20 -11.61
C ASP A 51 -29.83 19.21 -12.32
N ASN A 52 -29.99 18.36 -13.35
CA ASN A 52 -31.27 18.18 -14.01
C ASN A 52 -32.19 17.32 -13.12
N ILE A 53 -33.18 17.96 -12.50
CA ILE A 53 -34.14 17.34 -11.59
C ILE A 53 -34.97 16.19 -12.20
N ASN A 54 -34.99 16.06 -13.53
CA ASN A 54 -35.66 14.96 -14.23
C ASN A 54 -34.79 13.71 -14.32
N LEU A 55 -33.48 13.84 -14.05
CA LEU A 55 -32.56 12.72 -13.98
C LEU A 55 -32.53 12.16 -12.56
N ARG A 56 -32.40 10.84 -12.49
CA ARG A 56 -32.32 10.12 -11.24
C ARG A 56 -30.89 10.20 -10.68
N GLY A 57 -30.76 10.37 -9.36
CA GLY A 57 -29.47 10.18 -8.68
C GLY A 57 -28.97 8.75 -8.77
N SER A 58 -27.65 8.58 -8.68
CA SER A 58 -26.95 7.31 -8.86
C SER A 58 -25.86 7.11 -7.80
N VAL A 59 -25.50 5.85 -7.56
CA VAL A 59 -24.33 5.48 -6.75
C VAL A 59 -23.15 5.19 -7.70
N ILE A 60 -22.28 6.18 -7.91
CA ILE A 60 -21.12 6.06 -8.84
C ILE A 60 -19.79 6.46 -8.19
N ASP A 61 -19.82 7.27 -7.15
CA ASP A 61 -18.66 7.44 -6.27
C ASP A 61 -18.62 6.27 -5.29
N LEU A 62 -17.52 5.52 -5.32
CA LEU A 62 -17.33 4.31 -4.52
C LEU A 62 -16.05 4.42 -3.69
N VAL A 63 -16.05 3.71 -2.56
CA VAL A 63 -14.93 3.58 -1.65
C VAL A 63 -14.74 2.12 -1.32
N TRP A 64 -13.49 1.69 -1.44
CA TRP A 64 -12.99 0.36 -1.18
C TRP A 64 -11.87 0.44 -0.15
N ALA A 65 -11.81 -0.49 0.79
CA ALA A 65 -10.78 -0.56 1.82
C ALA A 65 -10.32 -2.00 2.03
N ASP A 66 -9.09 -2.17 2.50
CA ASP A 66 -8.54 -3.49 2.83
C ASP A 66 -9.45 -4.23 3.81
N ALA A 67 -9.61 -5.54 3.60
CA ALA A 67 -10.57 -6.36 4.34
C ALA A 67 -10.32 -6.41 5.86
N ASP A 68 -9.10 -6.13 6.30
CA ASP A 68 -8.66 -6.15 7.70
C ASP A 68 -8.75 -4.77 8.38
N LEU A 69 -9.07 -3.71 7.65
CA LEU A 69 -9.21 -2.37 8.23
C LEU A 69 -10.59 -2.17 8.85
N THR A 70 -10.60 -1.71 10.10
CA THR A 70 -11.82 -1.19 10.72
C THR A 70 -12.09 0.20 10.15
N THR A 71 -13.17 0.30 9.37
CA THR A 71 -13.54 1.54 8.66
C THR A 71 -15.00 1.91 8.91
N SER A 72 -15.30 3.20 8.78
CA SER A 72 -16.68 3.68 8.67
C SER A 72 -16.75 4.75 7.60
N ILE A 73 -17.88 4.80 6.90
CA ILE A 73 -18.15 5.78 5.85
C ILE A 73 -19.47 6.49 6.13
N ASN A 74 -19.51 7.78 5.82
CA ASN A 74 -20.72 8.59 5.85
C ASN A 74 -20.84 9.38 4.54
N ILE A 75 -21.97 9.24 3.85
CA ILE A 75 -22.26 9.95 2.60
C ILE A 75 -23.09 11.18 2.92
N ARG A 76 -22.52 12.37 2.69
CA ARG A 76 -23.14 13.65 3.04
C ARG A 76 -23.65 14.37 1.81
N GLY A 77 -24.70 13.83 1.20
CA GLY A 77 -25.29 14.41 -0.01
C GLY A 77 -25.79 15.85 0.18
N GLN A 78 -26.33 16.21 1.35
CA GLN A 78 -26.79 17.58 1.63
C GLN A 78 -25.65 18.58 1.88
N ALA A 79 -24.44 18.09 2.18
CA ALA A 79 -23.28 18.94 2.45
C ALA A 79 -22.47 19.28 1.18
N ARG A 80 -22.90 18.81 0.00
CA ARG A 80 -22.18 18.96 -1.28
C ARG A 80 -22.05 20.39 -1.81
N GLY A 81 -22.81 21.33 -1.26
CA GLY A 81 -22.84 22.70 -1.76
C GLY A 81 -23.38 22.76 -3.19
N LEU A 82 -22.56 23.27 -4.12
CA LEU A 82 -22.91 23.43 -5.54
C LEU A 82 -22.49 22.24 -6.42
N SER A 83 -21.83 21.22 -5.87
CA SER A 83 -21.50 20.02 -6.63
C SER A 83 -22.74 19.13 -6.76
N ASP A 84 -22.83 18.42 -7.87
CA ASP A 84 -23.71 17.28 -8.10
C ASP A 84 -23.23 16.01 -7.37
N HIS A 85 -22.00 15.95 -6.87
CA HIS A 85 -21.47 14.82 -6.11
C HIS A 85 -21.52 15.04 -4.59
N ALA A 86 -21.86 14.00 -3.83
CA ALA A 86 -21.87 13.99 -2.38
C ALA A 86 -20.45 14.13 -1.82
N ILE A 87 -20.33 14.60 -0.57
CA ILE A 87 -19.09 14.47 0.19
C ILE A 87 -19.05 13.07 0.82
N LEU A 88 -17.94 12.36 0.63
CA LEU A 88 -17.71 11.03 1.19
C LEU A 88 -16.73 11.15 2.37
N ASP A 89 -17.25 11.06 3.59
CA ASP A 89 -16.42 11.09 4.80
C ASP A 89 -16.03 9.64 5.17
N VAL A 90 -14.73 9.34 5.12
CA VAL A 90 -14.20 8.03 5.50
C VAL A 90 -13.36 8.16 6.76
N LYS A 91 -13.66 7.33 7.76
CA LYS A 91 -12.83 7.19 8.96
C LYS A 91 -12.13 5.85 8.92
N LEU A 92 -10.82 5.89 9.04
CA LEU A 92 -9.95 4.74 9.14
C LEU A 92 -9.44 4.68 10.57
N GLN A 93 -9.60 3.55 11.25
CA GLN A 93 -8.92 3.36 12.52
C GLN A 93 -7.45 3.10 12.22
N THR A 94 -6.61 4.08 12.51
CA THR A 94 -5.17 3.90 12.36
C THR A 94 -4.63 3.21 13.62
N PRO A 95 -3.74 2.23 13.48
CA PRO A 95 -3.14 1.59 14.64
C PRO A 95 -2.29 2.60 15.43
N PRO A 96 -2.13 2.46 16.76
CA PRO A 96 -1.46 3.47 17.59
C PRO A 96 -0.06 3.86 17.10
N TRP A 97 0.67 2.93 16.46
CA TRP A 97 2.00 3.21 15.89
C TRP A 97 1.99 4.21 14.74
N SER A 98 0.87 4.38 14.02
CA SER A 98 0.73 5.41 13.00
C SER A 98 0.79 6.84 13.55
N LEU A 99 0.50 7.01 14.85
CA LEU A 99 0.62 8.28 15.56
C LEU A 99 2.04 8.50 16.10
N LEU A 100 2.82 7.42 16.20
CA LEU A 100 4.21 7.42 16.68
C LEU A 100 5.21 7.61 15.51
N GLY A 101 4.77 8.19 14.39
CA GLY A 101 5.61 8.39 13.21
C GLY A 101 6.14 7.09 12.57
N THR A 102 6.82 7.23 11.42
CA THR A 102 7.55 6.10 10.83
C THR A 102 8.71 5.72 11.75
N PRO A 103 8.92 4.43 12.06
CA PRO A 103 10.11 3.99 12.78
C PRO A 103 11.34 4.59 12.12
N SER A 104 12.17 5.26 12.91
CA SER A 104 13.37 5.90 12.37
C SER A 104 14.49 5.84 13.38
N ILE A 105 15.70 5.77 12.86
CA ILE A 105 16.92 5.83 13.66
C ILE A 105 17.43 7.27 13.57
N THR A 106 17.65 7.88 14.73
CA THR A 106 18.13 9.27 14.78
C THR A 106 19.61 9.29 14.42
N LYS A 107 19.98 10.13 13.45
CA LYS A 107 21.39 10.28 13.05
C LYS A 107 22.27 10.67 14.24
N GLY A 108 23.35 9.93 14.46
CA GLY A 108 24.31 10.09 15.55
C GLY A 108 23.85 9.54 16.88
N SER A 109 22.72 8.83 16.96
CA SER A 109 22.30 8.16 18.21
C SER A 109 23.09 6.87 18.45
N ASP A 110 23.07 6.40 19.70
CA ASP A 110 23.64 5.10 20.07
C ASP A 110 22.99 3.96 19.27
N ASP A 111 21.70 4.07 18.95
CA ASP A 111 20.98 3.12 18.10
C ASP A 111 21.53 3.07 16.66
N GLU A 112 21.92 4.21 16.07
CA GLU A 112 22.57 4.22 14.74
C GLU A 112 23.95 3.55 14.81
N ILE A 113 24.71 3.80 15.88
CA ILE A 113 26.03 3.21 16.08
C ILE A 113 25.91 1.69 16.26
N ASN A 114 24.95 1.23 17.08
CA ASN A 114 24.70 -0.19 17.32
C ASN A 114 24.21 -0.90 16.05
N LEU A 115 23.31 -0.28 15.29
CA LEU A 115 22.89 -0.78 13.97
C LEU A 115 24.10 -0.99 13.05
N LEU A 116 24.96 0.03 12.91
CA LEU A 116 26.12 -0.04 12.03
C LEU A 116 27.13 -1.12 12.49
N ALA A 117 27.29 -1.31 13.80
CA ALA A 117 28.14 -2.36 14.35
C ALA A 117 27.58 -3.77 14.09
N GLU A 118 26.28 -3.99 14.30
CA GLU A 118 25.61 -5.27 14.02
C GLU A 118 25.62 -5.62 12.53
N LEU A 119 25.42 -4.62 11.67
CA LEU A 119 25.54 -4.78 10.22
C LEU A 119 26.97 -5.13 9.82
N ALA A 120 27.98 -4.47 10.37
CA ALA A 120 29.38 -4.77 10.09
C ALA A 120 29.76 -6.20 10.52
N GLN A 121 29.27 -6.65 11.68
CA GLN A 121 29.47 -8.02 12.14
C GLN A 121 28.77 -9.04 11.23
N SER A 122 27.50 -8.80 10.90
CA SER A 122 26.73 -9.68 10.00
C SER A 122 27.37 -9.75 8.61
N LEU A 123 27.90 -8.64 8.12
CA LEU A 123 28.64 -8.59 6.85
C LEU A 123 29.89 -9.46 6.89
N SER A 124 30.64 -9.47 7.99
CA SER A 124 31.82 -10.33 8.14
C SER A 124 31.49 -11.83 8.18
N ASP A 125 30.27 -12.19 8.58
CA ASP A 125 29.78 -13.58 8.60
C ASP A 125 29.16 -14.02 7.25
N ILE A 126 28.74 -13.05 6.42
CA ILE A 126 28.11 -13.28 5.11
C ILE A 126 29.14 -13.23 3.99
N LEU A 127 30.13 -12.34 4.09
CA LEU A 127 31.18 -12.18 3.08
C LEU A 127 32.33 -13.14 3.36
N PRO A 128 32.86 -13.84 2.35
CA PRO A 128 34.05 -14.67 2.52
C PRO A 128 35.22 -13.80 3.01
N SER A 129 36.00 -14.31 3.96
CA SER A 129 37.14 -13.62 4.58
C SER A 129 38.35 -13.42 3.66
N GLU A 130 38.26 -13.82 2.40
CA GLU A 130 39.36 -13.72 1.45
C GLU A 130 39.51 -12.28 0.96
N GLU A 131 40.76 -11.80 0.93
CA GLU A 131 41.16 -10.53 0.34
C GLU A 131 40.52 -10.37 -1.04
N TYR A 132 39.45 -9.57 -1.10
CA TYR A 132 38.86 -9.16 -2.34
C TYR A 132 39.26 -7.71 -2.65
N PRO A 133 39.83 -7.44 -3.84
CA PRO A 133 40.20 -8.39 -4.88
C PRO A 133 41.56 -9.07 -4.57
N PRO A 134 41.82 -10.27 -5.12
CA PRO A 134 43.16 -10.85 -5.12
C PRO A 134 44.16 -9.86 -5.76
N SER A 135 45.41 -9.91 -5.31
CA SER A 135 46.51 -8.98 -5.63
C SER A 135 46.88 -8.85 -7.12
N ASP A 136 46.14 -9.46 -8.03
CA ASP A 136 46.32 -9.37 -9.48
C ASP A 136 45.12 -8.67 -10.15
N LEU A 137 45.09 -7.34 -10.04
CA LEU A 137 44.07 -6.44 -10.61
C LEU A 137 44.01 -6.42 -12.16
N PHE A 138 44.90 -7.16 -12.85
CA PHE A 138 44.96 -7.22 -14.32
C PHE A 138 44.62 -8.59 -14.92
N GLY A 139 44.38 -9.61 -14.08
CA GLY A 139 43.83 -10.87 -14.53
C GLY A 139 42.32 -10.75 -14.72
N LEU A 140 41.86 -10.65 -15.97
CA LEU A 140 40.46 -10.85 -16.36
C LEU A 140 40.04 -12.31 -16.09
N TYR A 141 39.96 -12.72 -14.83
CA TYR A 141 39.19 -13.87 -14.44
C TYR A 141 37.73 -13.44 -14.32
N PRO A 142 36.79 -14.09 -15.02
CA PRO A 142 35.40 -13.90 -14.74
C PRO A 142 35.19 -14.23 -13.27
N ILE A 143 34.70 -13.26 -12.49
CA ILE A 143 34.14 -13.56 -11.17
C ILE A 143 33.13 -14.69 -11.43
N PRO A 144 33.29 -15.88 -10.82
CA PRO A 144 32.34 -16.96 -11.01
C PRO A 144 30.96 -16.45 -10.56
N TYR A 145 30.11 -16.13 -11.53
CA TYR A 145 28.74 -15.72 -11.27
C TYR A 145 27.93 -17.00 -11.05
N ASP A 146 27.76 -17.38 -9.79
CA ASP A 146 26.70 -18.30 -9.41
C ASP A 146 25.46 -17.48 -9.01
N PRO A 147 24.38 -17.49 -9.82
CA PRO A 147 23.15 -16.78 -9.49
C PRO A 147 22.52 -17.25 -8.18
N THR A 148 22.78 -18.51 -7.77
CA THR A 148 22.25 -19.08 -6.52
C THR A 148 22.95 -18.47 -5.31
N THR A 149 24.28 -18.50 -5.30
CA THR A 149 25.09 -17.85 -4.26
C THR A 149 24.82 -16.35 -4.19
N THR A 150 24.69 -15.67 -5.34
CA THR A 150 24.41 -14.22 -5.38
C THR A 150 23.05 -13.88 -4.77
N LEU A 151 22.00 -14.66 -5.10
CA LEU A 151 20.66 -14.48 -4.55
C LEU A 151 20.61 -14.80 -3.05
N GLU A 152 21.30 -15.86 -2.62
CA GLU A 152 21.38 -16.26 -1.22
C GLU A 152 22.11 -15.19 -0.38
N THR A 153 23.25 -14.70 -0.84
CA THR A 153 23.99 -13.59 -0.21
C THR A 153 23.13 -12.33 -0.14
N ALA A 154 22.47 -11.93 -1.23
CA ALA A 154 21.59 -10.76 -1.23
C ALA A 154 20.41 -10.91 -0.26
N THR A 155 19.83 -12.11 -0.17
CA THR A 155 18.74 -12.42 0.77
C THR A 155 19.23 -12.35 2.21
N ARG A 156 20.42 -12.89 2.52
CA ARG A 156 21.03 -12.82 3.85
C ARG A 156 21.37 -11.38 4.25
N LEU A 157 21.86 -10.57 3.32
CA LEU A 157 22.12 -9.14 3.55
C LEU A 157 20.83 -8.37 3.85
N TYR A 158 19.79 -8.61 3.06
CA TYR A 158 18.49 -7.99 3.25
C TYR A 158 17.89 -8.37 4.60
N GLN A 159 17.98 -9.65 4.98
CA GLN A 159 17.49 -10.12 6.28
C GLN A 159 18.27 -9.50 7.45
N ALA A 160 19.61 -9.47 7.36
CA ALA A 160 20.45 -8.85 8.39
C ALA A 160 20.12 -7.35 8.57
N TYR A 161 19.88 -6.63 7.48
CA TYR A 161 19.40 -5.25 7.53
C TYR A 161 18.02 -5.14 8.19
N GLN A 162 17.09 -6.02 7.84
CA GLN A 162 15.74 -5.97 8.36
C GLN A 162 15.67 -6.29 9.86
N ASP A 163 16.47 -7.26 10.33
CA ASP A 163 16.56 -7.64 11.74
C ASP A 163 17.18 -6.50 12.57
N ALA A 164 18.27 -5.91 12.06
CA ALA A 164 18.93 -4.79 12.72
C ALA A 164 18.05 -3.52 12.73
N TRP A 165 17.41 -3.20 11.60
CA TRP A 165 16.43 -2.10 11.53
C TRP A 165 15.30 -2.28 12.53
N THR A 166 14.73 -3.48 12.64
CA THR A 166 13.62 -3.76 13.57
C THR A 166 14.04 -3.61 15.03
N SER A 167 15.30 -3.91 15.35
CA SER A 167 15.83 -3.85 16.71
C SER A 167 16.13 -2.42 17.17
N HIS A 168 16.54 -1.54 16.25
CA HIS A 168 17.03 -0.19 16.56
C HIS A 168 16.07 0.93 16.17
N ALA A 169 15.19 0.73 15.18
CA ALA A 169 14.24 1.76 14.76
C ALA A 169 13.12 1.92 15.79
N GLN A 170 13.11 3.06 16.47
CA GLN A 170 12.04 3.41 17.39
C GLN A 170 10.97 4.23 16.68
N PRO A 171 9.68 4.05 17.03
CA PRO A 171 8.65 5.02 16.73
C PRO A 171 9.01 6.38 17.36
N LYS A 172 8.78 7.49 16.65
CA LYS A 172 9.02 8.86 17.10
C LYS A 172 7.83 9.51 17.79
#